data_AF-A0A419GQR3-F1
#
_entry.id   AF-A0A419GQR3-F1
#
_cell.length_a   1.000
_cell.length_b   1.000
_cell.length_c   1.000
_cell.angle_alpha   90.00
_cell.angle_beta   90.00
_cell.angle_gamma   90.00
#
_symmetry.space_group_name_H-M   'P 1'
#
loop_
_entity.id
_entity.type
_entity.pdbx_description
1 polymer ?
#
loop_
_entity_poly.entity_id
_entity_poly.type
_entity_poly.pdbx_seq_one_letter_code
_entity_poly.pdbx_strand_id
1 'polypeptide(L)'
;MKSSVANALQEDPSMIVDDNFLIQNLNLSKSFINQHARAMGAFSKPRKFFLKYVMNHLDDLAMNSISKVGDRRMERSYQKRMVDQVVDETLLKARMIKRKN
;
A
#
# COMPACT_ATOMS: atom_id res chain seq x y z
N MET A 1 -22.69 -2.11 22.53
CA MET A 1 -22.08 -0.88 22.00
C MET A 1 -20.75 -1.27 21.38
N LYS A 2 -20.56 -1.12 20.06
CA LYS A 2 -19.24 -1.34 19.46
C LYS A 2 -18.42 -0.08 19.76
N SER A 3 -17.48 -0.13 20.71
CA SER A 3 -16.52 0.97 20.81
C SER A 3 -15.77 1.01 19.48
N SER A 4 -15.69 2.19 18.87
CA SER A 4 -14.88 2.36 17.67
C SER A 4 -13.43 2.10 18.05
N VAL A 5 -12.69 1.29 17.27
CA VAL A 5 -11.26 1.04 17.52
C VAL A 5 -10.47 2.36 17.57
N ALA A 6 -10.94 3.39 16.86
CA ALA A 6 -10.41 4.74 16.94
C ALA A 6 -10.53 5.37 18.33
N ASN A 7 -11.63 5.11 19.05
CA ASN A 7 -11.81 5.60 20.42
C ASN A 7 -10.87 4.86 21.39
N ALA A 8 -10.72 3.54 21.20
CA ALA A 8 -9.80 2.74 22.00
C ALA A 8 -8.33 3.19 21.84
N LEU A 9 -7.93 3.66 20.66
CA LEU A 9 -6.59 4.21 20.42
C LEU A 9 -6.36 5.58 21.10
N GLN A 10 -7.41 6.39 21.19
CA GLN A 10 -7.36 7.71 21.82
C GLN A 10 -7.36 7.61 23.35
N GLU A 11 -8.04 6.62 23.90
CA GLU A 11 -8.15 6.39 25.34
C GLU A 11 -6.89 5.75 25.93
N ASP A 12 -6.27 4.78 25.23
CA ASP A 12 -5.05 4.12 25.69
C ASP A 12 -4.10 3.73 24.54
N PRO A 13 -3.04 4.52 24.26
CA PRO A 13 -2.06 4.19 23.23
C PRO A 13 -1.20 2.95 23.57
N SER A 14 -1.26 2.46 24.81
CA SER A 14 -0.57 1.26 25.29
C SER A 14 -1.49 0.03 25.34
N MET A 15 -2.69 0.09 24.78
CA MET A 15 -3.63 -1.02 24.73
C MET A 15 -2.98 -2.28 24.12
N ILE A 16 -2.99 -3.37 24.90
CA ILE A 16 -2.49 -4.67 24.47
C ILE A 16 -3.65 -5.51 23.96
N VAL A 17 -3.49 -6.07 22.76
CA VAL A 17 -4.51 -6.87 22.06
C VAL A 17 -3.96 -8.24 21.65
N ASP A 18 -4.85 -9.18 21.39
CA ASP A 18 -4.54 -10.54 20.96
C ASP A 18 -5.05 -10.82 19.53
N ASP A 19 -4.73 -12.00 18.99
CA ASP A 19 -5.18 -12.42 17.65
C ASP A 19 -6.71 -12.35 17.50
N ASN A 20 -7.48 -12.68 18.56
CA ASN A 20 -8.94 -12.67 18.51
C ASN A 20 -9.49 -11.25 18.36
N PHE A 21 -8.92 -10.30 19.11
CA PHE A 21 -9.28 -8.89 18.98
C PHE A 21 -9.04 -8.38 17.55
N LEU A 22 -7.89 -8.72 16.96
CA LEU A 22 -7.55 -8.35 15.59
C LEU A 22 -8.52 -8.94 14.56
N ILE A 23 -8.94 -10.19 14.76
CA ILE A 23 -9.90 -10.86 13.87
C ILE A 23 -11.30 -10.21 13.99
N GLN A 24 -11.77 -9.95 15.21
CA GLN A 24 -13.14 -9.50 15.45
C GLN A 24 -13.35 -8.00 15.20
N ASN A 25 -12.36 -7.17 15.52
CA ASN A 25 -12.50 -5.71 15.48
C ASN A 25 -11.85 -5.08 14.24
N LEU A 26 -10.78 -5.69 13.72
CA LEU A 26 -10.07 -5.20 12.54
C LEU A 26 -10.30 -6.07 11.29
N ASN A 27 -11.10 -7.15 11.41
CA ASN A 27 -11.38 -8.10 10.32
C ASN A 27 -10.10 -8.66 9.67
N LEU A 28 -9.01 -8.79 10.42
CA LEU A 28 -7.77 -9.35 9.91
C LEU A 28 -7.89 -10.88 9.83
N SER A 29 -7.44 -11.47 8.73
CA SER A 29 -7.40 -12.92 8.59
C SER A 29 -6.26 -13.53 9.39
N LYS A 30 -6.41 -14.79 9.83
CA LYS A 30 -5.33 -15.52 10.51
C LYS A 30 -4.06 -15.61 9.68
N SER A 31 -4.19 -15.80 8.36
CA SER A 31 -3.04 -15.84 7.46
C SER A 31 -2.30 -14.50 7.42
N PHE A 32 -3.03 -13.38 7.36
CA PHE A 32 -2.46 -12.04 7.40
C PHE A 32 -1.74 -11.79 8.73
N ILE A 33 -2.37 -12.11 9.86
CA ILE A 33 -1.76 -11.94 11.19
C ILE A 33 -0.47 -12.76 11.29
N ASN A 34 -0.46 -14.01 10.82
CA ASN A 34 0.73 -14.84 10.84
C ASN A 34 1.87 -14.28 9.98
N GLN A 35 1.55 -13.76 8.79
CA GLN A 35 2.53 -13.17 7.88
C GLN A 35 3.14 -11.88 8.43
N HIS A 36 2.31 -11.03 9.05
CA HIS A 36 2.72 -9.69 9.46
C HIS A 36 2.99 -9.53 10.96
N ALA A 37 2.86 -10.59 11.76
CA ALA A 37 2.96 -10.51 13.21
C ALA A 37 4.25 -9.83 13.71
N ARG A 38 5.41 -10.16 13.13
CA ARG A 38 6.68 -9.54 13.51
C ARG A 38 6.70 -8.04 13.21
N ALA A 39 6.18 -7.64 12.06
CA ALA A 39 6.10 -6.24 11.66
C ALA A 39 5.12 -5.45 12.53
N MET A 40 4.03 -6.08 12.97
CA MET A 40 3.07 -5.51 13.93
C MET A 40 3.57 -5.47 15.37
N GLY A 41 4.82 -5.89 15.64
CA GLY A 41 5.40 -5.85 16.99
C GLY A 41 4.88 -6.94 17.93
N ALA A 42 4.59 -8.13 17.40
CA ALA A 42 4.19 -9.28 18.20
C ALA A 42 5.19 -9.61 19.32
N PHE A 43 4.66 -9.86 20.52
CA PHE A 43 5.43 -10.33 21.67
C PHE A 43 4.65 -11.40 22.46
N SER A 44 5.36 -12.14 23.32
CA SER A 44 4.81 -13.21 24.18
C SER A 44 4.26 -14.45 23.46
N LYS A 45 3.91 -15.47 24.27
CA LYS A 45 3.22 -16.71 23.90
C LYS A 45 2.10 -16.98 24.94
N PRO A 46 0.80 -16.92 24.61
CA PRO A 46 0.21 -16.58 23.30
C PRO A 46 0.56 -15.16 22.84
N ARG A 47 0.48 -14.94 21.52
CA ARG A 47 0.94 -13.71 20.87
C ARG A 47 0.07 -12.53 21.28
N LYS A 48 0.72 -11.41 21.61
CA LYS A 48 0.11 -10.13 21.96
C LYS A 48 0.74 -9.03 21.14
N PHE A 49 0.03 -7.93 20.99
CA PHE A 49 0.45 -6.76 20.24
C PHE A 49 0.09 -5.50 21.00
N PHE A 50 0.85 -4.43 20.82
CA PHE A 50 0.36 -3.11 21.13
C PHE A 50 -0.46 -2.63 19.94
N LEU A 51 -1.72 -2.22 20.20
CA LEU A 51 -2.65 -1.82 19.15
C LEU A 51 -2.08 -0.67 18.29
N LYS A 52 -1.32 0.24 18.90
CA LYS A 52 -0.60 1.31 18.19
C LYS A 52 0.31 0.79 17.07
N TYR A 53 1.11 -0.24 17.32
CA TYR A 53 2.03 -0.77 16.30
C TYR A 53 1.30 -1.52 15.20
N VAL A 54 0.19 -2.18 15.54
CA VAL A 54 -0.70 -2.79 14.54
C VAL A 54 -1.26 -1.72 13.61
N MET A 55 -1.83 -0.64 14.14
CA MET A 55 -2.42 0.43 13.34
C MET A 55 -1.39 1.13 12.48
N ASN A 56 -0.22 1.46 13.03
CA ASN A 56 0.88 2.06 12.25
C ASN A 56 1.28 1.17 11.05
N HIS A 57 1.40 -0.14 11.26
CA HIS A 57 1.74 -1.07 10.18
C HIS A 57 0.64 -1.15 9.12
N LEU A 58 -0.64 -1.09 9.51
CA LEU A 58 -1.76 -1.04 8.56
C LEU A 58 -1.77 0.26 7.77
N ASP A 59 -1.49 1.40 8.41
CA ASP A 59 -1.37 2.69 7.75
C ASP A 59 -0.22 2.70 6.76
N ASP A 60 0.94 2.14 7.12
CA ASP A 60 2.09 1.99 6.22
C ASP A 60 1.72 1.13 5.00
N LEU A 61 0.99 0.03 5.18
CA LEU A 61 0.51 -0.79 4.06
C LEU A 61 -0.47 -0.03 3.17
N ALA A 62 -1.36 0.77 3.76
CA ALA A 62 -2.30 1.59 3.01
C ALA A 62 -1.57 2.66 2.19
N MET A 63 -0.63 3.39 2.79
CA MET A 63 0.18 4.41 2.12
C MET A 63 1.02 3.81 0.99
N ASN A 64 1.63 2.65 1.21
CA ASN A 64 2.36 1.92 0.19
C ASN A 64 1.49 1.43 -0.97
N SER A 65 0.22 1.12 -0.70
CA SER A 65 -0.75 0.78 -1.75
C SER A 65 -1.11 2.01 -2.58
N ILE A 66 -1.35 3.15 -1.92
CA ILE A 66 -1.68 4.43 -2.55
C ILE A 66 -0.51 4.92 -3.41
N SER A 67 0.72 4.90 -2.90
CA SER A 67 1.91 5.35 -3.63
C SER A 67 2.15 4.52 -4.88
N LYS A 68 2.01 3.19 -4.81
CA LYS A 68 2.11 2.29 -5.97
C LYS A 68 1.10 2.61 -7.06
N VAL A 69 -0.09 3.12 -6.72
CA VAL A 69 -1.06 3.57 -7.73
C VAL A 69 -0.61 4.87 -8.39
N GLY A 70 -0.03 5.80 -7.63
CA GLY A 70 0.55 7.04 -8.15
C GLY A 70 1.71 6.79 -9.11
N ASP A 71 2.68 5.96 -8.71
CA ASP A 71 3.88 5.66 -9.49
C ASP A 71 3.54 4.94 -10.79
N ARG A 72 2.60 3.99 -10.76
CA ARG A 72 2.10 3.30 -11.96
C ARG A 72 1.45 4.26 -12.97
N ARG A 73 0.81 5.34 -12.51
CA ARG A 73 0.23 6.36 -13.41
C ARG A 73 1.33 7.21 -14.06
N MET A 74 2.36 7.58 -13.30
CA MET A 74 3.51 8.32 -13.84
C MET A 74 4.27 7.49 -14.87
N GLU A 75 4.52 6.22 -14.57
CA GLU A 75 5.27 5.34 -15.47
C GLU A 75 4.53 5.07 -16.79
N ARG A 76 3.20 4.89 -16.75
CA ARG A 76 2.37 4.80 -17.97
C ARG A 76 2.40 6.09 -18.80
N SER A 77 2.39 7.26 -18.15
CA SER A 77 2.50 8.55 -18.83
C SER A 77 3.88 8.74 -19.48
N TYR A 78 4.93 8.30 -18.81
CA TYR A 78 6.29 8.31 -19.33
C TYR A 78 6.43 7.38 -20.54
N GLN A 79 5.97 6.14 -20.44
CA GLN A 79 5.96 5.17 -21.54
C GLN A 79 5.19 5.69 -22.75
N LYS A 80 4.02 6.31 -22.54
CA LYS A 80 3.24 6.92 -23.63
C LYS A 80 4.04 8.01 -24.35
N ARG A 81 4.69 8.92 -23.61
CA ARG A 81 5.53 9.98 -24.20
C ARG A 81 6.69 9.43 -25.02
N MET A 82 7.34 8.36 -24.57
CA MET A 82 8.41 7.72 -25.34
C MET A 82 7.90 7.12 -26.64
N VAL A 83 6.73 6.46 -26.61
CA VAL A 83 6.10 5.93 -27.84
C VAL A 83 5.76 7.07 -28.80
N ASP A 84 5.14 8.14 -28.31
CA ASP A 84 4.77 9.30 -29.14
C ASP A 84 6.01 9.93 -29.80
N GLN A 85 7.14 10.05 -29.08
CA GLN A 85 8.41 10.53 -29.65
C GLN A 85 8.95 9.63 -30.77
N VAL A 86 8.94 8.31 -30.59
CA VAL A 86 9.41 7.36 -31.60
C VAL A 86 8.51 7.41 -32.85
N VAL A 87 7.20 7.56 -32.66
CA VAL A 87 6.24 7.70 -33.76
C VAL A 87 6.48 9.01 -34.52
N ASP A 88 6.67 10.12 -33.83
CA ASP A 88 6.95 11.41 -34.46
C ASP A 88 8.26 11.39 -35.25
N GLU A 89 9.33 10.81 -34.69
CA GLU A 89 10.61 10.66 -35.39
C GLU A 89 10.50 9.80 -36.65
N THR A 90 9.75 8.70 -36.60
CA THR A 90 9.57 7.81 -37.74
C THR A 90 8.74 8.47 -38.84
N LEU A 91 7.68 9.20 -38.47
CA LEU A 91 6.86 9.99 -39.41
C LEU A 91 7.66 11.15 -40.03
N LEU A 92 8.50 11.85 -39.26
CA LEU A 92 9.40 12.90 -39.76
C LEU A 92 10.41 12.34 -40.77
N LYS A 93 11.05 11.22 -40.45
CA LYS A 93 11.98 10.53 -41.36
C LYS A 93 11.28 10.10 -42.66
N ALA A 94 10.09 9.51 -42.58
CA ALA A 94 9.31 9.10 -43.75
C ALA A 94 8.93 10.29 -44.65
N ARG A 95 8.55 11.44 -44.07
CA ARG A 95 8.25 12.67 -44.81
C ARG A 95 9.48 13.26 -45.48
N MET A 96 10.65 13.21 -44.84
CA MET A 96 11.91 13.69 -45.43
C MET A 96 12.35 12.85 -46.63
N ILE A 97 12.19 11.52 -46.55
CA ILE A 97 12.51 10.61 -47.67
C ILE A 97 11.60 10.91 -48.87
N LYS A 98 10.30 11.13 -48.63
CA LYS A 98 9.33 11.44 -49.69
C LYS A 98 9.54 12.80 -50.38
N ARG A 99 10.26 13.75 -49.75
CA ARG A 99 10.60 15.06 -50.35
C ARG A 99 11.88 15.06 -51.18
N LYS A 100 12.70 14.01 -51.08
CA LYS A 100 13.96 13.87 -51.84
C LYS A 100 13.80 13.11 -53.17
N ASN A 101 12.65 12.50 -53.39
CA ASN A 101 12.22 11.90 -54.65
C ASN A 101 11.18 12.80 -55.31
#